data_AF-A0AAE5AUY9-F1
#
_entry.id   AF-A0AAE5AUY9-F1
#
_cell.length_a   1.000
_cell.length_b   1.000
_cell.length_c   1.000
_cell.angle_alpha   90.00
_cell.angle_beta   90.00
_cell.angle_gamma   90.00
#
_symmetry.space_group_name_H-M   'P 1'
#
loop_
_entity.id
_entity.type
_entity.pdbx_description
1 polymer ?
#
loop_
_entity_poly.entity_id
_entity_poly.type
_entity_poly.pdbx_seq_one_letter_code
_entity_poly.pdbx_strand_id
1 'polypeptide(L)'
;MQNSQNRTSQSALSATPSSDKISYHKSLLAFESDLIDKLSYIDGSFTVAASQPFHTPTVDRAEDVWMITFDCDGQLDPQLAIEFTNLCGGADRMCTIDGDKLTPDTLNFYAKIDVTVNLNGDKRDVSLFVGQGANKFGQVWWLGGLPLANANATILLPFVNQAEAVVQVLQVTNRDGDLFQLTPWL
;
A
#
# COMPACT_ATOMS: atom_id res chain seq x y z
N MET A 1 14.69 -75.26 4.32
CA MET A 1 14.27 -74.18 5.24
C MET A 1 15.04 -72.94 4.85
N GLN A 2 14.33 -71.94 4.33
CA GLN A 2 14.84 -70.62 3.98
C GLN A 2 15.18 -69.84 5.27
N ASN A 3 16.25 -69.05 5.22
CA ASN A 3 16.40 -67.74 5.87
C ASN A 3 17.70 -67.14 5.35
N SER A 4 17.66 -66.33 4.30
CA SER A 4 17.30 -64.90 4.26
C SER A 4 18.38 -64.00 4.85
N GLN A 5 18.65 -62.96 4.08
CA GLN A 5 19.82 -62.10 4.03
C GLN A 5 19.85 -61.09 5.19
N ASN A 6 21.01 -60.49 5.46
CA ASN A 6 21.07 -59.02 5.52
C ASN A 6 22.51 -58.50 5.39
N ARG A 7 22.82 -57.97 4.20
CA ARG A 7 23.84 -56.94 3.99
C ARG A 7 23.25 -55.62 4.47
N THR A 8 23.82 -55.01 5.49
CA THR A 8 23.60 -53.60 5.79
C THR A 8 24.76 -52.79 5.22
N SER A 9 24.59 -52.32 4.00
CA SER A 9 25.27 -51.14 3.48
C SER A 9 24.17 -50.18 3.08
N GLN A 10 23.82 -49.25 3.96
CA GLN A 10 23.07 -48.06 3.57
C GLN A 10 23.82 -46.86 4.11
N SER A 11 24.55 -46.24 3.19
CA SER A 11 25.05 -44.89 3.25
C SER A 11 23.92 -43.97 3.70
N ALA A 12 24.15 -43.23 4.78
CA ALA A 12 23.28 -42.15 5.20
C ALA A 12 23.23 -41.10 4.08
N LEU A 13 22.12 -41.09 3.33
CA LEU A 13 21.73 -39.95 2.51
C LEU A 13 21.50 -38.78 3.47
N SER A 14 22.41 -37.82 3.41
CA SER A 14 22.27 -36.52 4.05
C SER A 14 21.06 -35.84 3.41
N ALA A 15 19.91 -35.86 4.07
CA ALA A 15 18.79 -35.03 3.68
C ALA A 15 19.17 -33.58 4.01
N THR A 16 19.54 -32.83 2.98
CA THR A 16 19.56 -31.36 3.04
C THR A 16 18.15 -30.90 3.45
N PRO A 17 17.99 -30.05 4.48
CA PRO A 17 16.68 -29.53 4.81
C PRO A 17 16.11 -28.78 3.59
N SER A 18 14.88 -29.14 3.23
CA SER A 18 14.05 -28.38 2.30
C SER A 18 14.03 -26.93 2.77
N SER A 19 14.64 -26.03 2.01
CA SER A 19 14.31 -24.61 2.08
C SER A 19 12.90 -24.49 1.53
N ASP A 20 11.89 -24.60 2.39
CA ASP A 20 10.53 -24.24 2.03
C ASP A 20 10.58 -22.79 1.56
N LYS A 21 10.50 -22.61 0.24
CA LYS A 21 10.54 -21.31 -0.40
C LYS A 21 9.23 -20.62 -0.02
N ILE A 22 9.30 -19.73 0.97
CA ILE A 22 8.18 -18.85 1.32
C ILE A 22 7.82 -18.11 0.03
N SER A 23 6.59 -18.30 -0.43
CA SER A 23 6.09 -17.71 -1.67
C SER A 23 5.20 -16.54 -1.30
N TYR A 24 5.73 -15.34 -1.45
CA TYR A 24 5.04 -14.10 -1.14
C TYR A 24 3.97 -13.74 -2.19
N HIS A 25 2.88 -13.10 -1.75
CA HIS A 25 1.95 -12.41 -2.64
C HIS A 25 2.42 -10.99 -2.94
N LYS A 26 2.45 -10.64 -4.23
CA LYS A 26 2.78 -9.29 -4.70
C LYS A 26 1.53 -8.49 -4.97
N SER A 27 1.41 -7.37 -4.28
CA SER A 27 0.37 -6.37 -4.49
C SER A 27 1.00 -5.11 -5.07
N LEU A 28 0.39 -4.54 -6.10
CA LEU A 28 0.86 -3.35 -6.79
C LEU A 28 -0.12 -2.21 -6.57
N LEU A 29 0.40 -1.01 -6.31
CA LEU A 29 -0.39 0.21 -6.23
C LEU A 29 0.27 1.29 -7.09
N ALA A 30 -0.49 1.88 -8.00
CA ALA A 30 -0.03 2.93 -8.87
C ALA A 30 -0.52 4.31 -8.43
N PHE A 31 0.34 5.32 -8.64
CA PHE A 31 -0.01 6.74 -8.57
C PHE A 31 0.34 7.40 -9.89
N GLU A 32 -0.60 8.13 -10.48
CA GLU A 32 -0.41 8.84 -11.76
C GLU A 32 -0.57 10.35 -11.57
N SER A 33 0.45 11.12 -11.93
CA SER A 33 0.39 12.59 -11.97
C SER A 33 1.64 13.17 -12.63
N ASP A 34 1.46 14.18 -13.48
CA ASP A 34 2.54 15.01 -14.02
C ASP A 34 3.15 15.95 -12.97
N LEU A 35 2.45 16.16 -11.84
CA LEU A 35 2.90 17.02 -10.75
C LEU A 35 3.72 16.28 -9.69
N ILE A 36 3.70 14.94 -9.65
CA ILE A 36 4.52 14.19 -8.68
C ILE A 36 5.98 14.16 -9.14
N ASP A 37 6.82 14.89 -8.42
CA ASP A 37 8.27 14.94 -8.62
C ASP A 37 8.96 13.74 -7.98
N LYS A 38 8.46 13.29 -6.82
CA LYS A 38 8.97 12.14 -6.08
C LYS A 38 7.86 11.40 -5.34
N LEU A 39 7.91 10.08 -5.33
CA LEU A 39 7.18 9.23 -4.40
C LEU A 39 8.16 8.29 -3.70
N SER A 40 8.01 8.13 -2.39
CA SER A 40 8.79 7.16 -1.62
C SER A 40 7.97 6.53 -0.51
N TYR A 41 8.22 5.25 -0.24
CA TYR A 41 7.81 4.61 0.99
C TYR A 41 8.67 5.10 2.17
N ILE A 42 8.09 5.19 3.36
CA ILE A 42 8.81 5.57 4.59
C ILE A 42 9.25 4.30 5.33
N ASP A 43 10.57 4.09 5.43
CA ASP A 43 11.15 2.94 6.13
C ASP A 43 10.61 2.76 7.56
N GLY A 44 10.31 1.51 7.91
CA GLY A 44 9.72 1.13 9.19
C GLY A 44 8.22 1.43 9.34
N SER A 45 7.56 1.99 8.32
CA SER A 45 6.11 2.26 8.38
C SER A 45 5.23 1.14 7.82
N PHE A 46 5.82 0.11 7.21
CA PHE A 46 5.06 -1.01 6.67
C PHE A 46 4.61 -1.93 7.80
N THR A 47 3.29 -1.97 8.03
CA THR A 47 2.67 -2.79 9.05
C THR A 47 1.81 -3.86 8.39
N VAL A 48 2.08 -5.11 8.73
CA VAL A 48 1.33 -6.30 8.29
C VAL A 48 0.71 -6.99 9.50
N ALA A 49 -0.24 -7.89 9.27
CA ALA A 49 -0.84 -8.66 10.36
C ALA A 49 0.23 -9.47 11.12
N ALA A 50 0.02 -9.67 12.43
CA ALA A 50 1.03 -10.24 13.30
C ALA A 50 1.57 -11.59 12.79
N SER A 51 2.90 -11.76 12.86
CA SER A 51 3.63 -12.97 12.43
C SER A 51 3.66 -13.22 10.92
N GLN A 52 3.22 -12.28 10.08
CA GLN A 52 3.34 -12.40 8.63
C GLN A 52 4.72 -11.94 8.13
N PRO A 53 5.42 -12.75 7.32
CA PRO A 53 6.67 -12.33 6.71
C PRO A 53 6.41 -11.34 5.58
N PHE A 54 7.34 -10.42 5.37
CA PHE A 54 7.25 -9.42 4.31
C PHE A 54 8.63 -8.97 3.84
N HIS A 55 8.69 -8.39 2.64
CA HIS A 55 9.81 -7.56 2.21
C HIS A 55 9.43 -6.08 2.27
N THR A 56 10.44 -5.24 2.47
CA THR A 56 10.26 -3.78 2.43
C THR A 56 9.64 -3.37 1.08
N PRO A 57 8.60 -2.51 1.07
CA PRO A 57 8.01 -2.04 -0.16
C PRO A 57 9.04 -1.32 -1.04
N THR A 58 8.95 -1.52 -2.35
CA THR A 58 9.79 -0.82 -3.33
C THR A 58 8.96 0.17 -4.11
N VAL A 59 9.60 1.25 -4.55
CA VAL A 59 8.96 2.27 -5.39
C VAL A 59 9.76 2.41 -6.67
N ASP A 60 9.09 2.20 -7.79
CA ASP A 60 9.62 2.36 -9.14
C ASP A 60 8.84 3.45 -9.88
N ARG A 61 9.46 4.08 -10.88
CA ARG A 61 8.82 5.10 -11.71
C ARG A 61 8.93 4.72 -13.18
N ALA A 62 7.82 4.84 -13.90
CA ALA A 62 7.74 4.78 -15.36
C ALA A 62 6.95 5.98 -15.87
N GLU A 63 7.62 6.92 -16.52
CA GLU A 63 7.03 8.20 -16.99
C GLU A 63 6.35 8.96 -15.83
N ASP A 64 5.04 9.19 -15.91
CA ASP A 64 4.24 9.91 -14.90
C ASP A 64 3.52 8.96 -13.94
N VAL A 65 3.85 7.67 -13.99
CA VAL A 65 3.32 6.62 -13.11
C VAL A 65 4.38 6.18 -12.12
N TRP A 66 4.03 6.27 -10.83
CA TRP A 66 4.79 5.73 -9.71
C TRP A 66 4.14 4.44 -9.27
N MET A 67 4.92 3.36 -9.19
CA MET A 67 4.45 2.04 -8.79
C MET A 67 5.06 1.65 -7.46
N ILE A 68 4.23 1.26 -6.51
CA ILE A 68 4.66 0.71 -5.23
C ILE A 68 4.39 -0.79 -5.25
N THR A 69 5.42 -1.59 -4.97
CA THR A 69 5.31 -3.04 -4.84
C THR A 69 5.35 -3.44 -3.38
N PHE A 70 4.30 -4.14 -2.93
CA PHE A 70 4.20 -4.74 -1.61
C PHE A 70 4.33 -6.25 -1.74
N ASP A 71 5.22 -6.86 -0.95
CA ASP A 71 5.52 -8.28 -1.03
C ASP A 71 5.33 -8.93 0.35
N CYS A 72 4.17 -9.54 0.58
CA CYS A 72 3.79 -10.14 1.86
C CYS A 72 2.69 -11.20 1.68
N ASP A 73 2.59 -12.14 2.63
CA ASP A 73 1.54 -13.17 2.64
C ASP A 73 0.27 -12.70 3.39
N GLY A 74 -0.12 -11.46 3.09
CA GLY A 74 -1.12 -10.68 3.82
C GLY A 74 -2.31 -11.46 4.38
N GLN A 75 -2.68 -11.14 5.62
CA GLN A 75 -3.84 -11.71 6.29
C GLN A 75 -4.74 -10.56 6.75
N LEU A 76 -6.04 -10.66 6.47
CA LEU A 76 -7.02 -9.66 6.89
C LEU A 76 -7.11 -9.57 8.41
N ASP A 77 -6.87 -8.37 8.92
CA ASP A 77 -6.93 -8.05 10.35
C ASP A 77 -7.77 -6.78 10.57
N PRO A 78 -8.86 -6.84 11.36
CA PRO A 78 -9.65 -5.66 11.71
C PRO A 78 -8.90 -4.65 12.59
N GLN A 79 -7.90 -5.07 13.37
CA GLN A 79 -7.11 -4.15 14.19
C GLN A 79 -6.25 -3.22 13.33
N LEU A 80 -5.67 -3.75 12.24
CA LEU A 80 -4.94 -2.92 11.28
C LEU A 80 -5.86 -1.88 10.61
N ALA A 81 -7.10 -2.26 10.29
CA ALA A 81 -8.06 -1.33 9.71
C ALA A 81 -8.42 -0.18 10.66
N ILE A 82 -8.59 -0.49 11.96
CA ILE A 82 -8.84 0.52 13.00
C ILE A 82 -7.62 1.45 13.13
N GLU A 83 -6.41 0.89 13.22
CA GLU A 83 -5.18 1.68 13.35
C GLU A 83 -4.97 2.59 12.14
N PHE A 84 -5.06 2.04 10.93
CA PHE A 84 -4.97 2.79 9.68
C PHE A 84 -5.99 3.93 9.62
N THR A 85 -7.26 3.66 9.95
CA THR A 85 -8.31 4.68 9.94
C THR A 85 -8.02 5.82 10.93
N ASN A 86 -7.50 5.48 12.12
CA ASN A 86 -7.10 6.47 13.13
C ASN A 86 -5.91 7.31 12.66
N LEU A 87 -4.89 6.69 12.06
CA LEU A 87 -3.72 7.38 11.50
C LEU A 87 -4.11 8.33 10.35
N CYS A 88 -5.12 7.96 9.58
CA CYS A 88 -5.66 8.81 8.51
C CYS A 88 -6.46 10.01 9.03
N GLY A 89 -6.94 9.97 10.27
CA GLY A 89 -7.83 10.99 10.85
C GLY A 89 -9.31 10.76 10.58
N GLY A 90 -9.71 9.53 10.23
CA GLY A 90 -11.10 9.12 10.02
C GLY A 90 -11.58 9.18 8.56
N ALA A 91 -12.84 8.78 8.36
CA ALA A 91 -13.44 8.58 7.03
C ALA A 91 -13.39 9.81 6.11
N ASP A 92 -13.49 11.02 6.67
CA ASP A 92 -13.47 12.27 5.92
C ASP A 92 -12.08 12.63 5.33
N ARG A 93 -11.07 11.80 5.63
CA ARG A 93 -9.67 11.95 5.22
C ARG A 93 -9.19 10.76 4.38
N MET A 94 -10.13 10.00 3.82
CA MET A 94 -9.85 8.72 3.17
C MET A 94 -10.66 8.55 1.89
N CYS A 95 -10.13 7.73 1.00
CA CYS A 95 -10.79 7.26 -0.20
C CYS A 95 -10.37 5.84 -0.55
N THR A 96 -11.04 5.25 -1.54
CA THR A 96 -10.85 3.87 -1.92
C THR A 96 -10.97 3.66 -3.43
N ILE A 97 -10.25 2.67 -3.95
CA ILE A 97 -10.42 2.11 -5.29
C ILE A 97 -11.25 0.84 -5.12
N ASP A 98 -12.41 0.77 -5.78
CA ASP A 98 -13.32 -0.40 -5.77
C ASP A 98 -13.90 -0.80 -4.38
N GLY A 99 -13.73 0.04 -3.36
CA GLY A 99 -14.38 -0.10 -2.07
C GLY A 99 -15.80 0.45 -2.05
N ASP A 100 -16.69 -0.21 -1.32
CA ASP A 100 -18.06 0.23 -1.06
C ASP A 100 -18.17 1.14 0.17
N LYS A 101 -17.05 1.32 0.89
CA LYS A 101 -16.92 2.13 2.11
C LYS A 101 -15.63 2.95 2.08
N LEU A 102 -15.70 4.15 2.65
CA LEU A 102 -14.53 5.03 2.79
C LEU A 102 -13.47 4.48 3.74
N THR A 103 -13.87 3.65 4.70
CA THR A 103 -12.97 3.01 5.66
C THR A 103 -12.98 1.50 5.47
N PRO A 104 -11.81 0.83 5.57
CA PRO A 104 -11.76 -0.62 5.55
C PRO A 104 -12.38 -1.23 6.81
N ASP A 105 -13.03 -2.38 6.66
CA ASP A 105 -13.41 -3.22 7.82
C ASP A 105 -12.23 -4.10 8.28
N THR A 106 -11.35 -4.47 7.34
CA THR A 106 -10.13 -5.27 7.56
C THR A 106 -9.05 -4.85 6.57
N LEU A 107 -7.79 -5.00 6.96
CA LEU A 107 -6.64 -4.79 6.08
C LEU A 107 -5.69 -5.98 6.16
N ASN A 108 -5.04 -6.30 5.04
CA ASN A 108 -3.87 -7.18 5.01
C ASN A 108 -2.64 -6.46 5.57
N PHE A 109 -2.50 -5.18 5.21
CA PHE A 109 -1.38 -4.33 5.55
C PHE A 109 -1.69 -2.85 5.30
N TYR A 110 -0.85 -1.97 5.84
CA TYR A 110 -0.77 -0.57 5.44
C TYR A 110 0.68 -0.07 5.48
N ALA A 111 0.96 1.03 4.78
CA ALA A 111 2.25 1.70 4.81
C ALA A 111 2.08 3.21 4.72
N LYS A 112 3.08 3.95 5.20
CA LYS A 112 3.18 5.40 5.02
C LYS A 112 4.05 5.71 3.80
N ILE A 113 3.61 6.68 3.00
CA ILE A 113 4.32 7.19 1.83
C ILE A 113 4.51 8.70 1.94
N ASP A 114 5.62 9.19 1.39
CA ASP A 114 5.85 10.61 1.14
C ASP A 114 5.75 10.88 -0.36
N VAL A 115 4.99 11.92 -0.70
CA VAL A 115 4.79 12.39 -2.07
C VAL A 115 5.26 13.83 -2.15
N THR A 116 6.24 14.11 -3.00
CA THR A 116 6.68 15.46 -3.34
C THR A 116 5.96 15.89 -4.60
N VAL A 117 5.16 16.94 -4.49
CA VAL A 117 4.41 17.56 -5.60
C VAL A 117 5.12 18.85 -6.03
N ASN A 118 5.26 19.07 -7.34
CA ASN A 118 5.82 20.28 -7.92
C ASN A 118 4.70 21.23 -8.39
N LEU A 119 4.49 22.32 -7.66
CA LEU A 119 3.49 23.34 -7.96
C LEU A 119 4.17 24.52 -8.66
N ASN A 120 4.38 24.42 -9.98
CA ASN A 120 5.03 25.47 -10.78
C ASN A 120 6.42 25.88 -10.26
N GLY A 121 7.24 24.91 -9.87
CA GLY A 121 8.59 25.11 -9.32
C GLY A 121 8.66 25.10 -7.79
N ASP A 122 7.51 25.15 -7.11
CA ASP A 122 7.41 25.09 -5.66
C ASP A 122 7.15 23.64 -5.20
N LYS A 123 8.18 22.99 -4.64
CA LYS A 123 8.08 21.61 -4.17
C LYS A 123 7.38 21.54 -2.81
N ARG A 124 6.42 20.63 -2.68
CA ARG A 124 5.62 20.41 -1.47
C ARG A 124 5.59 18.93 -1.13
N ASP A 125 6.02 18.59 0.08
CA ASP A 125 5.96 17.23 0.60
C ASP A 125 4.65 17.00 1.34
N VAL A 126 3.99 15.88 1.05
CA VAL A 126 2.83 15.39 1.79
C VAL A 126 3.04 13.95 2.19
N SER A 127 2.72 13.63 3.44
CA SER A 127 2.67 12.26 3.91
C SER A 127 1.25 11.71 3.80
N LEU A 128 1.11 10.53 3.21
CA LEU A 128 -0.15 9.79 3.08
C LEU A 128 0.04 8.35 3.60
N PHE A 129 -1.06 7.67 3.84
CA PHE A 129 -1.10 6.25 4.14
C PHE A 129 -1.83 5.50 3.04
N VAL A 130 -1.32 4.33 2.69
CA VAL A 130 -1.96 3.40 1.77
C VAL A 130 -2.21 2.08 2.48
N GLY A 131 -3.35 1.45 2.22
CA GLY A 131 -3.71 0.17 2.81
C GLY A 131 -4.38 -0.73 1.79
N GLN A 132 -4.06 -2.03 1.84
CA GLN A 132 -4.78 -3.04 1.07
C GLN A 132 -5.56 -3.94 2.02
N GLY A 133 -6.81 -4.20 1.68
CA GLY A 133 -7.67 -5.17 2.34
C GLY A 133 -8.55 -5.84 1.29
N ALA A 134 -9.68 -6.38 1.72
CA ALA A 134 -10.60 -7.03 0.80
C ALA A 134 -12.06 -6.73 1.14
N ASN A 135 -12.91 -6.79 0.12
CA ASN A 135 -14.35 -6.84 0.24
C ASN A 135 -14.89 -8.11 -0.44
N LYS A 136 -16.21 -8.21 -0.61
CA LYS A 136 -16.86 -9.36 -1.27
C LYS A 136 -16.52 -9.52 -2.77
N PHE A 137 -15.91 -8.51 -3.39
CA PHE A 137 -15.59 -8.48 -4.82
C PHE A 137 -14.09 -8.65 -5.12
N GLY A 138 -13.21 -8.50 -4.12
CA GLY A 138 -11.78 -8.71 -4.30
C GLY A 138 -10.93 -7.90 -3.34
N GLN A 139 -9.67 -7.72 -3.72
CA GLN A 139 -8.76 -6.81 -3.03
C GLN A 139 -9.18 -5.36 -3.31
N VAL A 140 -8.99 -4.51 -2.32
CA VAL A 140 -9.41 -3.11 -2.34
C VAL A 140 -8.27 -2.28 -1.76
N TRP A 141 -8.02 -1.14 -2.38
CA TRP A 141 -7.04 -0.17 -1.92
C TRP A 141 -7.71 1.01 -1.25
N TRP A 142 -7.09 1.49 -0.18
CA TRP A 142 -7.42 2.74 0.48
C TRP A 142 -6.23 3.67 0.45
N LEU A 143 -6.52 4.95 0.26
CA LEU A 143 -5.59 6.06 0.46
C LEU A 143 -6.18 6.96 1.54
N GLY A 144 -5.34 7.41 2.47
CA GLY A 144 -5.78 8.26 3.54
C GLY A 144 -4.69 9.16 4.09
N GLY A 145 -5.07 10.14 4.89
CA GLY A 145 -4.12 11.01 5.59
C GLY A 145 -4.72 12.36 5.93
N LEU A 146 -4.20 12.99 6.97
CA LEU A 146 -4.63 14.32 7.42
C LEU A 146 -4.64 15.39 6.30
N PRO A 147 -3.72 15.37 5.30
CA PRO A 147 -3.78 16.33 4.20
C PRO A 147 -5.00 16.18 3.27
N LEU A 148 -5.65 15.01 3.22
CA LEU A 148 -6.80 14.79 2.34
C LEU A 148 -8.07 15.41 2.91
N ALA A 149 -9.01 15.80 2.06
CA ALA A 149 -10.35 16.20 2.45
C ALA A 149 -11.37 15.53 1.53
N ASN A 150 -12.32 14.81 2.12
CA ASN A 150 -13.46 14.25 1.40
C ASN A 150 -14.62 15.27 1.42
N ALA A 151 -14.81 15.96 0.30
CA ALA A 151 -15.89 16.91 0.08
C ALA A 151 -16.98 16.27 -0.78
N ASN A 152 -17.93 15.58 -0.14
CA ASN A 152 -19.07 14.94 -0.81
C ASN A 152 -18.64 13.98 -1.94
N ALA A 153 -17.81 12.99 -1.62
CA ALA A 153 -17.22 12.02 -2.56
C ALA A 153 -16.20 12.59 -3.55
N THR A 154 -15.86 13.88 -3.45
CA THR A 154 -14.69 14.44 -4.13
C THR A 154 -13.53 14.48 -3.13
N ILE A 155 -12.43 13.82 -3.47
CA ILE A 155 -11.26 13.75 -2.60
C ILE A 155 -10.26 14.81 -3.05
N LEU A 156 -9.92 15.71 -2.14
CA LEU A 156 -9.11 16.87 -2.41
C LEU A 156 -7.85 16.86 -1.56
N LEU A 157 -6.75 17.33 -2.13
CA LEU A 157 -5.48 17.58 -1.48
C LEU A 157 -5.14 19.07 -1.66
N PRO A 158 -5.53 19.93 -0.71
CA PRO A 158 -5.27 21.36 -0.77
C PRO A 158 -3.82 21.67 -0.36
N PHE A 159 -3.21 22.60 -1.07
CA PHE A 159 -1.93 23.20 -0.75
C PHE A 159 -2.14 24.68 -0.45
N VAL A 160 -1.60 25.12 0.68
CA VAL A 160 -1.67 26.51 1.14
C VAL A 160 -0.30 27.18 1.12
N ASN A 161 -0.28 28.49 0.98
CA ASN A 161 0.93 29.28 1.20
C ASN A 161 1.12 29.62 2.69
N GLN A 162 2.19 30.37 3.01
CA GLN A 162 2.49 30.81 4.37
C GLN A 162 1.42 31.71 5.01
N ALA A 163 0.55 32.32 4.21
CA ALA A 163 -0.58 33.13 4.67
C ALA A 163 -1.88 32.32 4.76
N GLU A 164 -1.80 30.98 4.72
CA GLU A 164 -2.93 30.04 4.78
C GLU A 164 -3.93 30.16 3.62
N ALA A 165 -3.58 30.91 2.56
CA ALA A 165 -4.38 30.96 1.36
C ALA A 165 -4.13 29.71 0.51
N VAL A 166 -5.20 29.07 0.03
CA VAL A 166 -5.14 27.95 -0.91
C VAL A 166 -4.51 28.43 -2.23
N VAL A 167 -3.43 27.78 -2.63
CA VAL A 167 -2.68 28.08 -3.87
C VAL A 167 -2.89 27.03 -4.95
N GLN A 168 -3.17 25.79 -4.56
CA GLN A 168 -3.53 24.71 -5.47
C GLN A 168 -4.41 23.72 -4.71
N VAL A 169 -5.33 23.09 -5.43
CA VAL A 169 -6.00 21.88 -4.95
C VAL A 169 -5.78 20.79 -5.99
N LEU A 170 -5.38 19.61 -5.55
CA LEU A 170 -5.39 18.42 -6.39
C LEU A 170 -6.61 17.59 -6.06
N GLN A 171 -7.29 17.08 -7.07
CA GLN A 171 -8.29 16.04 -6.91
C GLN A 171 -7.61 14.67 -6.99
N VAL A 172 -7.95 13.80 -6.05
CA VAL A 172 -7.61 12.37 -6.13
C VAL A 172 -8.80 11.65 -6.76
N THR A 173 -8.56 11.00 -7.90
CA THR A 173 -9.53 10.11 -8.54
C THR A 173 -9.03 8.68 -8.50
N ASN A 174 -9.96 7.74 -8.44
CA ASN A 174 -9.67 6.33 -8.71
C ASN A 174 -9.87 6.07 -10.20
N ARG A 175 -8.93 5.35 -10.81
CA ARG A 175 -9.17 4.67 -12.09
C ARG A 175 -9.22 3.17 -11.84
N ASP A 176 -9.97 2.46 -12.66
CA ASP A 176 -10.01 0.99 -12.65
C ASP A 176 -8.57 0.43 -12.65
N GLY A 177 -8.29 -0.52 -11.74
CA GLY A 177 -7.02 -1.25 -11.69
C GLY A 177 -5.93 -0.61 -10.82
N ASP A 178 -6.14 -0.63 -9.50
CA ASP A 178 -5.12 -0.33 -8.48
C ASP A 178 -4.36 1.00 -8.68
N LEU A 179 -5.05 2.05 -9.16
CA LEU A 179 -4.45 3.34 -9.50
C LEU A 179 -5.19 4.53 -8.88
N PHE A 180 -4.44 5.36 -8.14
CA PHE A 180 -4.85 6.71 -7.75
C PHE A 180 -4.25 7.75 -8.70
N GLN A 181 -5.11 8.59 -9.29
CA GLN A 181 -4.68 9.69 -10.14
C GLN A 181 -4.82 11.02 -9.40
N LEU A 182 -3.78 11.87 -9.48
CA LEU A 182 -3.78 13.22 -8.89
C LEU A 182 -3.74 14.25 -10.02
N THR A 183 -4.78 15.07 -10.12
CA THR A 183 -4.90 16.15 -11.12
C THR A 183 -5.26 17.48 -10.49
N PRO A 184 -4.88 18.63 -11.06
CA PRO A 184 -5.42 19.92 -10.67
C PRO A 184 -6.95 19.90 -10.60
N TRP A 185 -7.50 20.38 -9.49
CA TRP A 185 -8.94 20.58 -9.32
C TRP A 185 -9.33 21.96 -9.89
N LEU A 186 -10.38 21.99 -10.71
CA LEU A 186 -10.87 23.17 -11.46
C LEU A 186 -11.87 24.00 -10.66
#